data_AF-A0A928X8Y3-F1
#
_entry.id   AF-A0A928X8Y3-F1
#
_cell.length_a   1.000
_cell.length_b   1.000
_cell.length_c   1.000
_cell.angle_alpha   90.00
_cell.angle_beta   90.00
_cell.angle_gamma   90.00
#
_symmetry.space_group_name_H-M   'P 1'
#
loop_
_entity.id
_entity.type
_entity.pdbx_description
1 polymer ?
#
loop_
_entity_poly.entity_id
_entity_poly.type
_entity_poly.pdbx_seq_one_letter_code
_entity_poly.pdbx_strand_id
1 'polypeptide(L)'
;MIGKRLDLNEVVRTCELAHRAGLLVHANFMVGFPFETASQREKTMKFAKELDADSYSVSLVTPLPGTRLWEIVRENDLFMEGFNLNRVLYVYVSIKPCDISPEKLYEQVCDFNRELNEAGQRRRPETARKYSLFKGKKACGDRKYHFLEE
;
A
#
# COMPACT_ATOMS: atom_id res chain seq x y z
N MET A 1 -12.37 -12.47 4.28
CA MET A 1 -11.06 -12.42 4.94
C MET A 1 -10.76 -11.05 5.57
N ILE A 2 -10.97 -9.93 4.88
CA ILE A 2 -10.62 -8.57 5.36
C ILE A 2 -11.67 -7.97 6.32
N GLY A 3 -12.92 -8.45 6.30
CA GLY A 3 -13.94 -8.06 7.29
C GLY A 3 -14.47 -6.63 7.18
N LYS A 4 -14.09 -5.88 6.13
CA LYS A 4 -14.61 -4.54 5.85
C LYS A 4 -15.98 -4.62 5.20
N ARG A 5 -16.95 -3.90 5.75
CA ARG A 5 -18.25 -3.61 5.11
C ARG A 5 -18.09 -2.35 4.25
N LEU A 6 -17.38 -2.49 3.13
CA LEU A 6 -17.01 -1.36 2.29
C LEU A 6 -17.50 -1.59 0.85
N ASP A 7 -18.25 -0.63 0.31
CA ASP A 7 -18.58 -0.55 -1.11
C ASP A 7 -17.52 0.29 -1.83
N LEU A 8 -16.96 -0.23 -2.91
CA LEU A 8 -15.95 0.49 -3.70
C LEU A 8 -16.55 1.74 -4.38
N ASN A 9 -17.84 1.74 -4.71
CA ASN A 9 -18.50 2.93 -5.28
C ASN A 9 -18.57 4.07 -4.26
N GLU A 10 -18.74 3.73 -2.98
CA GLU A 10 -18.73 4.71 -1.89
C GLU A 10 -17.35 5.35 -1.72
N VAL A 11 -16.27 4.55 -1.90
CA VAL A 11 -14.89 5.05 -1.86
C VAL A 11 -14.67 6.09 -2.97
N VAL A 12 -15.06 5.78 -4.21
CA VAL A 12 -14.95 6.71 -5.34
C VAL A 12 -15.71 8.01 -5.06
N ARG A 13 -16.96 7.90 -4.62
CA ARG A 13 -17.80 9.06 -4.28
C ARG A 13 -17.21 9.90 -3.14
N THR A 14 -16.57 9.25 -2.16
CA THR A 14 -15.92 9.93 -1.04
C THR A 14 -14.72 10.75 -1.52
N CYS A 15 -13.92 10.21 -2.44
CA CYS A 15 -12.81 10.95 -3.05
C CYS A 15 -13.33 12.20 -3.80
N GLU A 16 -14.35 12.06 -4.63
CA GLU A 16 -14.97 13.18 -5.34
C GLU A 16 -15.49 14.27 -4.39
N LEU A 17 -16.15 13.87 -3.30
CA LEU A 17 -16.66 14.79 -2.28
C LEU A 17 -15.51 15.53 -1.57
N ALA A 18 -14.44 14.82 -1.22
CA ALA A 18 -13.26 15.41 -0.59
C ALA A 18 -12.62 16.45 -1.51
N HIS A 19 -12.47 16.14 -2.80
CA HIS A 19 -11.91 17.07 -3.77
C HIS A 19 -12.81 18.29 -3.99
N ARG A 20 -14.14 18.12 -4.07
CA ARG A 20 -15.09 19.25 -4.12
C ARG A 20 -14.99 20.16 -2.89
N ALA A 21 -14.61 19.62 -1.75
CA ALA A 21 -14.39 20.38 -0.52
C ALA A 21 -12.98 21.00 -0.42
N GLY A 22 -12.11 20.82 -1.42
CA GLY A 22 -10.73 21.29 -1.42
C GLY A 22 -9.80 20.48 -0.51
N LEU A 23 -10.18 19.26 -0.14
CA LEU A 23 -9.37 18.36 0.67
C LEU A 23 -8.48 17.47 -0.21
N LEU A 24 -7.32 17.10 0.33
CA LEU A 24 -6.43 16.10 -0.26
C LEU A 24 -6.76 14.71 0.26
N VAL A 25 -6.70 13.72 -0.63
CA VAL A 25 -6.99 12.31 -0.39
C VAL A 25 -5.70 11.51 -0.39
N HIS A 26 -5.47 10.76 0.69
CA HIS A 26 -4.42 9.75 0.76
C HIS A 26 -5.04 8.36 0.80
N ALA A 27 -4.68 7.49 -0.14
CA ALA A 27 -5.22 6.13 -0.25
C ALA A 27 -4.20 5.09 0.24
N ASN A 28 -4.64 4.23 1.16
CA ASN A 28 -3.85 3.12 1.68
C ASN A 28 -4.33 1.79 1.10
N PHE A 29 -3.40 1.04 0.51
CA PHE A 29 -3.62 -0.30 -0.02
C PHE A 29 -2.73 -1.32 0.71
N MET A 30 -3.24 -2.55 0.83
CA MET A 30 -2.56 -3.66 1.45
C MET A 30 -2.57 -4.85 0.51
N VAL A 31 -1.43 -5.52 0.38
CA VAL A 31 -1.27 -6.75 -0.42
C VAL A 31 -0.37 -7.74 0.33
N GLY A 32 -0.35 -9.00 -0.12
CA GLY A 32 0.36 -10.08 0.56
C GLY A 32 -0.50 -10.76 1.63
N PHE A 33 -1.82 -10.78 1.43
CA PHE A 33 -2.71 -11.60 2.27
C PHE A 33 -2.44 -13.09 2.04
N PRO A 34 -2.67 -13.95 3.05
CA PRO A 34 -2.59 -15.39 2.88
C PRO A 34 -3.58 -15.84 1.80
N PHE A 35 -3.11 -16.71 0.91
CA PHE A 35 -3.88 -17.24 -0.23
C PHE A 35 -4.31 -16.19 -1.27
N GLU A 36 -3.69 -15.00 -1.26
CA GLU A 36 -3.97 -13.98 -2.27
C GLU A 36 -3.41 -14.37 -3.64
N THR A 37 -4.29 -14.44 -4.64
CA THR A 37 -3.93 -14.78 -6.03
C THR A 37 -3.52 -13.56 -6.84
N ALA A 38 -2.79 -13.78 -7.93
CA ALA A 38 -2.41 -12.75 -8.89
C ALA A 38 -3.62 -11.97 -9.43
N SER A 39 -4.72 -12.64 -9.73
CA SER A 39 -5.95 -11.98 -10.21
C SER A 39 -6.56 -11.05 -9.14
N GLN A 40 -6.48 -11.42 -7.86
CA GLN A 40 -6.94 -10.54 -6.78
C GLN A 40 -6.02 -9.33 -6.61
N ARG A 41 -4.70 -9.53 -6.68
CA ARG A 41 -3.73 -8.42 -6.66
C ARG A 41 -3.95 -7.47 -7.83
N GLU A 42 -4.14 -7.99 -9.03
CA GLU A 42 -4.40 -7.20 -10.23
C GLU A 42 -5.68 -6.36 -10.11
N LYS A 43 -6.76 -6.92 -9.54
CA LYS A 43 -7.98 -6.15 -9.26
C LYS A 43 -7.72 -4.99 -8.29
N THR A 44 -6.95 -5.23 -7.23
CA THR A 44 -6.53 -4.17 -6.29
C THR A 44 -5.70 -3.11 -7.00
N MET A 45 -4.75 -3.53 -7.84
CA MET A 45 -3.88 -2.62 -8.59
C MET A 45 -4.66 -1.76 -9.58
N LYS A 46 -5.57 -2.37 -10.34
CA LYS A 46 -6.46 -1.67 -11.26
C LYS A 46 -7.32 -0.63 -10.54
N PHE A 47 -7.99 -1.03 -9.46
CA PHE A 47 -8.83 -0.13 -8.69
C PHE A 47 -8.04 1.06 -8.13
N ALA A 48 -6.84 0.84 -7.60
CA ALA A 48 -6.02 1.93 -7.08
C ALA A 48 -5.58 2.93 -8.16
N LYS A 49 -5.29 2.45 -9.39
CA LYS A 49 -4.94 3.30 -10.52
C LYS A 49 -6.12 4.15 -10.99
N GLU A 50 -7.32 3.58 -10.97
CA GLU A 50 -8.58 4.25 -11.34
C GLU A 50 -9.05 5.23 -10.25
N LEU A 51 -8.73 4.97 -8.98
CA LEU A 51 -9.10 5.84 -7.87
C LEU A 51 -8.39 7.19 -7.99
N ASP A 52 -9.16 8.28 -7.96
CA ASP A 52 -8.63 9.63 -7.93
C ASP A 52 -8.18 10.00 -6.50
N ALA A 53 -6.94 9.64 -6.16
CA ALA A 53 -6.30 10.05 -4.91
C ALA A 53 -5.00 10.82 -5.22
N ASP A 54 -4.57 11.61 -4.24
CA ASP A 54 -3.46 12.56 -4.40
C ASP A 54 -2.12 11.97 -3.99
N SER A 55 -2.17 10.96 -3.13
CA SER A 55 -0.99 10.23 -2.66
C SER A 55 -1.41 8.84 -2.24
N TYR A 56 -0.50 7.89 -2.38
CA TYR A 56 -0.76 6.48 -2.17
C TYR A 56 0.28 5.86 -1.26
N SER A 57 -0.16 4.87 -0.51
CA SER A 57 0.72 4.01 0.27
C SER A 57 0.27 2.58 0.11
N VAL A 58 1.09 1.80 -0.59
CA VAL A 58 0.94 0.35 -0.66
C VAL A 58 1.84 -0.27 0.40
N SER A 59 1.28 -1.20 1.17
CA SER A 59 1.97 -1.88 2.26
C SER A 59 1.80 -3.40 2.15
N LEU A 60 2.80 -4.12 2.66
CA LEU A 60 2.71 -5.56 2.81
C LEU A 60 1.99 -5.88 4.11
N VAL A 61 1.12 -6.88 4.05
CA VAL A 61 0.35 -7.30 5.21
C VAL A 61 1.26 -7.99 6.22
N THR A 62 1.20 -7.52 7.47
CA THR A 62 1.88 -8.15 8.60
C THR A 62 0.85 -8.78 9.54
N PRO A 63 0.99 -10.08 9.88
CA PRO A 63 0.15 -10.72 10.88
C PRO A 63 0.55 -10.22 12.28
N LEU A 64 -0.40 -9.65 13.03
CA LEU A 64 -0.17 -9.18 14.39
C LEU A 64 -0.82 -10.12 15.42
N PRO A 65 -0.14 -10.47 16.53
CA PRO A 65 -0.69 -11.34 17.56
C PRO A 65 -2.05 -10.86 18.06
N GLY A 66 -2.96 -11.81 18.28
CA GLY A 66 -4.34 -11.52 18.71
C GLY A 66 -5.28 -11.07 17.59
N THR A 67 -4.82 -10.98 16.34
CA THR A 67 -5.69 -10.75 15.17
C THR A 67 -6.13 -12.07 14.55
N ARG A 68 -7.30 -12.10 13.91
CA ARG A 68 -7.76 -13.24 13.11
C ARG A 68 -6.76 -13.64 12.02
N LEU A 69 -6.04 -12.66 11.46
CA LEU A 69 -5.02 -12.93 10.45
C LEU A 69 -3.86 -13.75 11.04
N TRP A 70 -3.44 -13.45 12.27
CA TRP A 70 -2.39 -14.20 12.96
C TRP A 70 -2.77 -15.66 13.16
N GLU A 71 -4.02 -15.92 13.55
CA GLU A 71 -4.54 -17.29 13.72
C GLU A 71 -4.46 -18.06 12.41
N ILE A 72 -4.96 -17.48 11.31
CA ILE A 72 -4.91 -18.08 9.97
C ILE A 72 -3.47 -18.39 9.56
N VAL A 73 -2.55 -17.43 9.70
CA VAL A 73 -1.15 -17.61 9.29
C VAL A 73 -0.48 -18.69 10.13
N ARG A 74 -0.74 -18.74 11.45
CA ARG A 74 -0.20 -19.75 12.35
C ARG A 74 -0.73 -21.16 12.07
N GLU A 75 -2.03 -21.30 11.87
CA GLU A 75 -2.68 -22.61 11.63
C GLU A 75 -2.27 -23.24 10.31
N ASN A 76 -1.87 -22.42 9.33
CA ASN A 76 -1.48 -22.87 7.99
C ASN A 76 0.05 -22.83 7.75
N ASP A 77 0.86 -22.60 8.79
CA ASP A 77 2.33 -22.50 8.72
C ASP A 77 2.85 -21.49 7.66
N LEU A 78 2.18 -20.34 7.58
CA LEU A 78 2.43 -19.33 6.53
C LEU A 78 3.42 -18.24 6.94
N PHE A 79 4.06 -18.31 8.11
CA PHE A 79 5.08 -17.33 8.48
C PHE A 79 6.32 -17.46 7.59
N MET A 80 6.89 -16.33 7.16
CA MET A 80 8.17 -16.32 6.48
C MET A 80 9.31 -16.80 7.38
N GLU A 81 10.34 -17.40 6.78
CA GLU A 81 11.55 -17.78 7.52
C GLU A 81 12.20 -16.55 8.17
N GLY A 82 12.59 -16.68 9.45
CA GLY A 82 13.17 -15.59 10.21
C GLY A 82 12.18 -14.53 10.70
N PHE A 83 10.85 -14.74 10.53
CA PHE A 83 9.85 -13.85 11.10
C PHE A 83 10.03 -13.72 12.62
N ASN A 84 10.28 -12.50 13.08
CA ASN A 84 10.49 -12.19 14.48
C ASN A 84 9.52 -11.08 14.91
N LEU A 85 8.62 -11.44 15.82
CA LEU A 85 7.61 -10.52 16.34
C LEU A 85 8.20 -9.25 16.98
N ASN A 86 9.39 -9.35 17.58
CA ASN A 86 10.06 -8.22 18.21
C ASN A 86 10.83 -7.32 17.20
N ARG A 87 10.91 -7.73 15.93
CA ARG A 87 11.62 -7.02 14.85
C ARG A 87 10.77 -6.95 13.58
N VAL A 88 9.48 -6.73 13.75
CA VAL A 88 8.53 -6.59 12.63
C VAL A 88 8.86 -5.32 11.85
N LEU A 89 9.03 -5.49 10.53
CA LEU A 89 9.19 -4.39 9.59
C LEU A 89 8.08 -4.48 8.54
N TYR A 90 7.21 -3.46 8.50
CA TYR A 90 6.05 -3.38 7.60
C TYR A 90 6.41 -3.23 6.11
N VAL A 91 7.71 -3.20 5.81
CA VAL A 91 8.25 -3.18 4.45
C VAL A 91 8.63 -4.56 3.94
N TYR A 92 8.76 -5.58 4.81
CA TYR A 92 9.14 -6.93 4.40
C TYR A 92 7.95 -7.89 4.36
N VAL A 93 8.03 -8.84 3.43
CA VAL A 93 7.06 -9.92 3.31
C VAL A 93 7.14 -10.76 4.58
N SER A 94 6.05 -10.81 5.34
CA SER A 94 5.96 -11.55 6.60
C SER A 94 5.19 -12.86 6.46
N ILE A 95 4.44 -13.02 5.36
CA ILE A 95 3.56 -14.15 5.07
C ILE A 95 4.00 -14.78 3.76
N LYS A 96 4.15 -16.10 3.73
CA LYS A 96 4.47 -16.90 2.53
C LYS A 96 3.39 -16.67 1.46
N PRO A 97 3.71 -16.08 0.30
CA PRO A 97 2.75 -15.94 -0.79
C PRO A 97 2.47 -17.30 -1.44
N CYS A 98 1.26 -17.50 -1.96
CA CYS A 98 0.87 -18.80 -2.54
C CYS A 98 1.20 -18.96 -4.03
N ASP A 99 1.49 -17.87 -4.74
CA ASP A 99 1.57 -17.85 -6.21
C ASP A 99 2.77 -17.05 -6.77
N ILE A 100 3.61 -16.49 -5.90
CA ILE A 100 4.73 -15.63 -6.28
C ILE A 100 5.86 -15.75 -5.24
N SER A 101 7.12 -15.51 -5.65
CA SER A 101 8.21 -15.45 -4.69
C SER A 101 8.09 -14.19 -3.80
N PRO A 102 8.54 -14.24 -2.54
CA PRO A 102 8.55 -13.09 -1.64
C PRO A 102 9.29 -11.88 -2.21
N GLU A 103 10.42 -12.11 -2.89
CA GLU A 103 11.23 -11.06 -3.51
C GLU A 103 10.45 -10.36 -4.62
N LYS A 104 9.78 -11.15 -5.47
CA LYS A 104 9.01 -10.60 -6.58
C LYS A 104 7.76 -9.88 -6.08
N LEU A 105 7.12 -10.35 -5.02
CA LEU A 105 6.02 -9.64 -4.37
C LEU A 105 6.49 -8.30 -3.81
N TYR A 106 7.64 -8.27 -3.13
CA TYR A 106 8.22 -7.03 -2.61
C TYR A 106 8.53 -6.03 -3.73
N GLU A 107 9.19 -6.48 -4.80
CA GLU A 107 9.45 -5.65 -6.00
C GLU A 107 8.14 -5.09 -6.59
N GLN A 108 7.13 -5.93 -6.77
CA GLN A 108 5.82 -5.52 -7.27
C GLN A 108 5.19 -4.43 -6.40
N VAL A 109 5.29 -4.53 -5.07
CA VAL A 109 4.78 -3.50 -4.15
C VAL A 109 5.55 -2.19 -4.28
N CYS A 110 6.88 -2.26 -4.35
CA CYS A 110 7.71 -1.07 -4.52
C CYS A 110 7.41 -0.35 -5.83
N ASP A 111 7.37 -1.09 -6.95
CA ASP A 111 7.10 -0.55 -8.27
C ASP A 111 5.69 0.04 -8.36
N PHE A 112 4.70 -0.69 -7.84
CA PHE A 112 3.31 -0.25 -7.83
C PHE A 112 3.11 0.99 -6.96
N ASN A 113 3.75 1.05 -5.79
CA ASN A 113 3.72 2.23 -4.94
C ASN A 113 4.38 3.44 -5.62
N ARG A 114 5.47 3.25 -6.37
CA ARG A 114 6.10 4.32 -7.17
C ARG A 114 5.16 4.79 -8.29
N GLU A 115 4.62 3.86 -9.08
CA GLU A 115 3.75 4.16 -10.23
C GLU A 115 2.52 4.98 -9.82
N LEU A 116 1.80 4.55 -8.78
CA LEU A 116 0.61 5.27 -8.29
C LEU A 116 0.92 6.71 -7.89
N ASN A 117 2.08 6.89 -7.30
CA ASN A 117 2.49 8.16 -6.74
C ASN A 117 3.01 9.13 -7.79
N GLU A 118 3.72 8.65 -8.81
CA GLU A 118 3.99 9.45 -9.99
C GLU A 118 2.70 9.84 -10.72
N ALA A 119 1.73 8.92 -10.82
CA ALA A 119 0.43 9.23 -11.42
C ALA A 119 -0.33 10.29 -10.61
N GLY A 120 -0.35 10.19 -9.28
CA GLY A 120 -0.95 11.18 -8.38
C GLY A 120 -0.31 12.57 -8.53
N GLN A 121 1.03 12.63 -8.59
CA GLN A 121 1.76 13.89 -8.80
C GLN A 121 1.47 14.52 -10.17
N ARG A 122 1.33 13.72 -11.24
CA ARG A 122 0.96 14.24 -12.57
C ARG A 122 -0.45 14.82 -12.59
N ARG A 123 -1.39 14.25 -11.83
CA ARG A 123 -2.79 14.74 -11.75
C ARG A 123 -2.89 16.05 -10.97
N ARG A 124 -2.18 16.16 -9.85
CA ARG A 124 -2.20 17.34 -8.98
C ARG A 124 -0.78 17.75 -8.59
N PRO A 125 -0.05 18.44 -9.48
CA PRO A 125 1.34 18.85 -9.24
C PRO A 125 1.52 19.70 -7.98
N GLU A 126 0.49 20.45 -7.56
CA GLU A 126 0.46 21.23 -6.33
C GLU A 126 0.68 20.39 -5.07
N THR A 127 0.37 19.09 -5.12
CA THR A 127 0.61 18.16 -4.00
C THR A 127 2.10 17.97 -3.75
N ALA A 128 2.97 18.13 -4.75
CA ALA A 128 4.42 18.10 -4.59
C ALA A 128 4.91 19.23 -3.67
N ARG A 129 4.21 20.38 -3.63
CA ARG A 129 4.51 21.51 -2.73
C ARG A 129 4.29 21.16 -1.26
N LYS A 130 3.32 20.29 -0.94
CA LYS A 130 3.16 19.77 0.43
C LYS A 130 4.40 19.01 0.87
N TYR A 131 5.02 18.27 -0.05
CA TYR A 131 6.23 17.50 0.23
C TYR A 131 7.51 18.34 0.17
N SER A 132 7.51 19.45 -0.58
CA SER A 132 8.62 20.41 -0.54
C SER A 132 8.78 21.08 0.83
N LEU A 133 7.75 21.08 1.68
CA LEU A 133 7.87 21.52 3.10
C LEU A 133 8.78 20.60 3.93
N PHE A 134 9.08 19.39 3.44
CA PHE A 134 10.03 18.47 4.06
C PHE A 134 11.42 18.50 3.39
N LYS A 135 11.61 19.19 2.25
CA LYS A 135 12.94 19.40 1.65
C LYS A 135 13.84 20.11 2.66
N GLY A 136 14.97 19.48 3.00
CA GLY A 136 15.95 19.99 3.97
C GLY A 136 15.79 19.47 5.41
N LYS A 137 14.68 18.80 5.75
CA LYS A 137 14.59 18.03 7.00
C LYS A 137 15.13 16.63 6.71
N LYS A 138 16.16 16.20 7.46
CA LYS A 138 16.67 14.82 7.44
C LYS A 138 15.62 13.85 8.01
N ALA A 139 14.47 13.72 7.36
CA ALA A 139 13.63 12.55 7.52
C ALA A 139 14.39 11.43 6.79
N CYS A 140 15.00 10.54 7.57
CA CYS A 140 15.67 9.36 7.06
C CYS A 140 14.70 8.57 6.17
N GLY A 141 14.88 8.70 4.85
CA GLY A 141 14.47 7.71 3.86
C GLY A 141 12.98 7.37 3.80
N ASP A 142 12.11 8.34 3.54
CA ASP A 142 10.88 7.95 2.83
C ASP A 142 11.25 7.63 1.38
N ARG A 143 11.68 6.38 1.17
CA ARG A 143 12.11 5.82 -0.13
C ARG A 143 10.96 5.69 -1.13
N LYS A 144 9.75 6.13 -0.78
CA LYS A 144 8.56 5.98 -1.62
C LYS A 144 8.52 6.91 -2.83
N TYR A 145 9.31 7.99 -2.88
CA TYR A 145 9.25 8.97 -3.97
C TYR A 145 10.64 9.41 -4.42
N HIS A 146 10.89 9.32 -5.72
CA HIS A 146 11.96 10.06 -6.37
C HIS A 146 11.38 11.41 -6.79
N PHE A 147 11.88 12.49 -6.20
CA PHE A 147 11.57 13.83 -6.71
C PHE A 147 12.32 14.00 -8.03
N LEU A 148 11.62 14.39 -9.11
CA LEU A 148 12.32 14.91 -10.29
C LEU A 148 13.05 16.17 -9.87
N GLU A 149 14.38 16.19 -10.04
CA GLU A 149 15.15 17.42 -9.88
C GLU A 149 14.90 18.28 -11.12
N GLU A 150 14.61 19.58 -10.88
CA GLU A 150 14.52 20.61 -11.92
C GLU A 150 15.92 20.96 -12.45
#